data_AF-A0A919CZ72-F1
#
_entry.id   AF-A0A919CZ72-F1
#
_cell.length_a   1.000
_cell.length_b   1.000
_cell.length_c   1.000
_cell.angle_alpha   90.00
_cell.angle_beta   90.00
_cell.angle_gamma   90.00
#
_symmetry.space_group_name_H-M   'P 1'
#
loop_
_entity.id
_entity.type
_entity.pdbx_description
1 polymer ?
#
loop_
_entity_poly.entity_id
_entity_poly.type
_entity_poly.pdbx_seq_one_letter_code
_entity_poly.pdbx_strand_id
1 'polypeptide(L)'
;MRGGGTGAGATPVSGARVRKAGPVRLRSDDGQVAIEFLGMAPTIIITLVLLWQCVLLGYTYTLAGNAADEAVRAGTAATGDRQGACVRAGLKDLPSAWQGDATIDCAPGAPGYLRAEVQLKVPVLLPGVIGFPIPVTGHAGAVEEVKD
;
A
#
# COMPACT_ATOMS: atom_id res chain seq x y z
N MET A 1 99.93 11.70 48.48
CA MET A 1 100.01 11.47 47.03
C MET A 1 98.62 11.18 46.50
N ARG A 2 98.25 11.85 45.41
CA ARG A 2 96.96 11.80 44.71
C ARG A 2 96.80 10.50 43.89
N GLY A 3 95.55 10.14 43.63
CA GLY A 3 95.11 9.23 42.56
C GLY A 3 93.87 8.47 43.04
N GLY A 4 92.63 8.78 42.63
CA GLY A 4 92.17 9.19 41.31
C GLY A 4 91.62 7.94 40.62
N GLY A 5 90.29 7.76 40.64
CA GLY A 5 89.66 6.55 40.10
C GLY A 5 88.14 6.57 40.21
N THR A 6 87.54 7.57 39.57
CA THR A 6 86.11 7.71 39.29
C THR A 6 85.60 6.57 38.42
N GLY A 7 84.42 6.02 38.76
CA GLY A 7 83.76 5.01 37.93
C GLY A 7 82.34 4.72 38.39
N ALA A 8 81.49 5.75 38.41
CA ALA A 8 80.05 5.60 38.61
C ALA A 8 79.44 4.92 37.36
N GLY A 9 79.21 3.60 37.45
CA GLY A 9 78.45 2.85 36.47
C GLY A 9 76.95 3.06 36.70
N ALA A 10 76.39 4.12 36.13
CA ALA A 10 74.95 4.30 36.05
C ALA A 10 74.35 3.28 35.07
N THR A 11 73.51 2.39 35.57
CA THR A 11 72.69 1.49 34.73
C THR A 11 71.72 2.34 33.91
N PRO A 12 71.65 2.18 32.58
CA PRO A 12 70.65 2.88 31.78
C PRO A 12 69.29 2.25 32.08
N VAL A 13 68.43 3.01 32.76
CA VAL A 13 67.01 2.67 32.88
C VAL A 13 66.44 2.77 31.46
N SER A 14 66.17 1.60 30.86
CA SER A 14 65.58 1.50 29.54
C SER A 14 64.22 2.22 29.57
N GLY A 15 64.18 3.42 28.97
CA GLY A 15 62.98 4.22 28.87
C GLY A 15 61.93 3.45 28.09
N ALA A 16 60.86 3.04 28.78
CA ALA A 16 59.66 2.49 28.15
C ALA A 16 59.11 3.56 27.20
N ARG A 17 59.35 3.37 25.90
CA ARG A 17 58.79 4.21 24.86
C ARG A 17 57.28 3.99 24.85
N VAL A 18 56.54 4.88 25.50
CA VAL A 18 55.08 4.95 25.38
C VAL A 18 54.79 5.19 23.90
N ARG A 19 54.40 4.12 23.19
CA ARG A 19 53.81 4.26 21.87
C ARG A 19 52.53 5.03 22.07
N LYS A 20 52.49 6.31 21.67
CA LYS A 20 51.21 7.02 21.55
C LYS A 20 50.38 6.20 20.56
N ALA A 21 49.39 5.48 21.08
CA ALA A 21 48.36 4.89 20.25
C ALA A 21 47.76 6.06 19.46
N GLY A 22 47.97 6.08 18.15
CA GLY A 22 47.27 7.03 17.28
C GLY A 22 45.77 6.82 17.44
N PRO A 23 44.93 7.84 17.17
CA PRO A 23 43.49 7.68 17.27
C PRO A 23 43.09 6.48 16.40
N VAL A 24 42.60 5.43 17.04
CA VAL A 24 41.90 4.36 16.35
C VAL A 24 40.70 5.04 15.73
N ARG A 25 40.74 5.27 14.42
CA ARG A 25 39.52 5.60 13.70
C ARG A 25 38.65 4.36 13.85
N LEU A 26 37.71 4.41 14.79
CA LEU A 26 36.58 3.50 14.83
C LEU A 26 35.85 3.75 13.51
N ARG A 27 36.21 2.98 12.49
CA ARG A 27 35.46 2.94 11.25
C ARG A 27 34.11 2.38 11.68
N SER A 28 33.09 3.22 11.62
CA SER A 28 31.74 2.89 12.06
C SER A 28 31.17 1.90 11.04
N ASP A 29 31.55 0.62 11.16
CA ASP A 29 31.07 -0.45 10.29
C ASP A 29 29.53 -0.61 10.42
N ASP A 30 28.94 -0.12 11.52
CA ASP A 30 27.49 -0.01 11.74
C ASP A 30 26.77 0.86 10.67
N GLY A 31 27.47 1.83 10.08
CA GLY A 31 26.89 2.74 9.08
C GLY A 31 26.95 2.22 7.65
N GLN A 32 27.89 1.31 7.35
CA GLN A 32 28.04 0.75 6.00
C GLN A 32 26.86 -0.17 5.67
N VAL A 33 26.46 -0.99 6.63
CA VAL A 33 25.32 -1.90 6.51
C VAL A 33 24.02 -1.11 6.32
N ALA A 34 23.83 -0.02 7.06
CA ALA A 34 22.66 0.86 6.92
C ALA A 34 22.56 1.53 5.53
N ILE A 35 23.70 1.92 4.95
CA ILE A 35 23.73 2.52 3.60
C ILE A 35 23.42 1.47 2.52
N GLU A 36 23.89 0.24 2.68
CA GLU A 36 23.56 -0.88 1.78
C GLU A 36 22.06 -1.22 1.84
N PHE A 37 21.47 -1.26 3.04
CA PHE A 37 20.02 -1.45 3.20
C PHE A 37 19.18 -0.30 2.66
N LEU A 38 19.67 0.94 2.74
CA LEU A 38 19.01 2.10 2.14
C LEU A 38 18.97 2.02 0.60
N GLY A 39 19.88 1.28 -0.03
CA GLY A 39 19.85 1.02 -1.48
C GLY A 39 18.68 0.12 -1.91
N MET A 40 18.28 -0.86 -1.08
CA MET A 40 17.16 -1.76 -1.38
C MET A 40 15.81 -1.26 -0.88
N ALA A 41 15.80 -0.36 0.12
CA ALA A 41 14.59 0.18 0.71
C ALA A 41 13.61 0.80 -0.32
N PRO A 42 14.05 1.60 -1.32
CA PRO A 42 13.15 2.13 -2.35
C PRO A 42 12.43 1.03 -3.14
N THR A 43 13.15 -0.03 -3.54
CA THR A 43 12.57 -1.16 -4.29
C THR A 43 11.54 -1.90 -3.45
N ILE A 44 11.84 -2.13 -2.18
CA ILE A 44 10.90 -2.78 -1.24
C ILE A 44 9.64 -1.93 -1.10
N ILE A 45 9.79 -0.62 -0.88
CA ILE A 45 8.65 0.30 -0.73
C ILE A 45 7.78 0.31 -1.99
N ILE A 46 8.39 0.43 -3.18
CA ILE A 46 7.65 0.39 -4.45
C ILE A 46 6.89 -0.93 -4.59
N THR A 47 7.53 -2.04 -4.28
CA THR A 47 6.91 -3.37 -4.35
C THR A 47 5.73 -3.48 -3.38
N LEU A 48 5.88 -3.01 -2.14
CA LEU A 48 4.80 -2.99 -1.16
C LEU A 48 3.63 -2.10 -1.61
N VAL A 49 3.92 -0.95 -2.21
CA VAL A 49 2.90 -0.06 -2.79
C VAL A 49 2.16 -0.77 -3.92
N LEU A 50 2.85 -1.46 -4.83
CA LEU A 50 2.24 -2.21 -5.93
C LEU A 50 1.37 -3.37 -5.42
N LEU A 51 1.88 -4.16 -4.47
CA LEU A 51 1.11 -5.24 -3.84
C LEU A 51 -0.13 -4.68 -3.16
N TRP A 52 0.00 -3.54 -2.48
CA TRP A 52 -1.15 -2.86 -1.91
C TRP A 52 -2.14 -2.37 -2.98
N GLN A 53 -1.66 -1.80 -4.09
CA GLN A 53 -2.54 -1.40 -5.19
C GLN A 53 -3.31 -2.61 -5.75
N CYS A 54 -2.66 -3.77 -5.90
CA CYS A 54 -3.34 -5.01 -6.29
C CYS A 54 -4.43 -5.42 -5.30
N VAL A 55 -4.19 -5.27 -4.00
CA VAL A 55 -5.20 -5.53 -2.95
C VAL A 55 -6.40 -4.59 -3.09
N LEU A 56 -6.17 -3.28 -3.29
CA LEU A 56 -7.26 -2.32 -3.48
C LEU A 56 -8.06 -2.58 -4.76
N LEU A 57 -7.40 -2.99 -5.84
CA LEU A 57 -8.06 -3.38 -7.09
C LEU A 57 -8.99 -4.59 -6.87
N GLY A 58 -8.47 -5.65 -6.26
CA GLY A 58 -9.27 -6.86 -5.98
C GLY A 58 -10.43 -6.58 -5.01
N TYR A 59 -10.21 -5.74 -4.01
CA TYR A 59 -11.27 -5.31 -3.09
C TYR A 59 -12.37 -4.53 -3.82
N THR A 60 -12.00 -3.62 -4.73
CA THR A 60 -12.96 -2.84 -5.52
C THR A 60 -13.78 -3.73 -6.46
N TYR A 61 -13.16 -4.74 -7.08
CA TYR A 61 -13.88 -5.71 -7.92
C TYR A 61 -14.94 -6.47 -7.11
N THR A 62 -14.59 -6.89 -5.89
CA THR A 62 -15.51 -7.58 -4.98
C THR A 62 -16.68 -6.67 -4.58
N LEU A 63 -16.39 -5.40 -4.26
CA LEU A 63 -17.42 -4.39 -3.94
C LEU A 63 -18.37 -4.14 -5.12
N ALA A 64 -17.84 -3.98 -6.33
CA ALA A 64 -18.64 -3.72 -7.53
C ALA A 64 -19.60 -4.88 -7.83
N GLY A 65 -19.12 -6.13 -7.69
CA GLY A 65 -19.95 -7.33 -7.83
C GLY A 65 -21.10 -7.39 -6.81
N ASN A 66 -20.78 -7.24 -5.52
CA ASN A 66 -21.80 -7.25 -4.46
C ASN A 66 -22.84 -6.14 -4.64
N ALA A 67 -22.39 -4.93 -4.99
CA ALA A 67 -23.26 -3.81 -5.26
C ALA A 67 -24.18 -4.07 -6.46
N ALA A 68 -23.67 -4.68 -7.54
CA ALA A 68 -24.47 -5.02 -8.72
C ALA A 68 -25.53 -6.08 -8.39
N ASP A 69 -25.18 -7.12 -7.65
CA ASP A 69 -26.12 -8.18 -7.25
C ASP A 69 -27.27 -7.62 -6.38
N GLU A 70 -26.92 -6.78 -5.39
CA GLU A 70 -27.91 -6.17 -4.51
C GLU A 70 -28.79 -5.15 -5.26
N ALA A 71 -28.20 -4.38 -6.18
CA ALA A 71 -28.92 -3.44 -7.03
C ALA A 71 -29.97 -4.15 -7.89
N VAL A 72 -29.59 -5.23 -8.59
CA VAL A 72 -30.53 -6.02 -9.39
C VAL A 72 -31.64 -6.59 -8.53
N ARG A 73 -31.30 -7.21 -7.38
CA ARG A 73 -32.29 -7.84 -6.50
C ARG A 73 -33.33 -6.86 -6.00
N ALA A 74 -32.92 -5.67 -5.59
CA ALA A 74 -33.84 -4.64 -5.13
C ALA A 74 -34.67 -4.05 -6.30
N GLY A 75 -34.05 -3.91 -7.48
CA GLY A 75 -34.72 -3.42 -8.68
C GLY A 75 -35.81 -4.37 -9.18
N THR A 76 -35.57 -5.68 -9.19
CA THR A 76 -36.56 -6.68 -9.61
C THR A 76 -37.70 -6.84 -8.62
N ALA A 77 -37.43 -6.72 -7.31
CA ALA A 77 -38.44 -6.82 -6.26
C ALA A 77 -39.34 -5.58 -6.13
N ALA A 78 -39.00 -4.46 -6.79
CA ALA A 78 -39.74 -3.22 -6.67
C ALA A 78 -40.98 -3.18 -7.59
N THR A 79 -42.14 -2.88 -7.01
CA THR A 79 -43.43 -2.72 -7.70
C THR A 79 -43.71 -1.29 -8.18
N GLY A 80 -42.76 -0.36 -7.99
CA GLY A 80 -42.89 1.06 -8.35
C GLY A 80 -41.60 1.61 -8.95
N ASP A 81 -40.91 2.50 -8.21
CA ASP A 81 -39.63 3.10 -8.60
C ASP A 81 -38.49 2.06 -8.61
N ARG A 82 -38.48 1.18 -9.62
CA ARG A 82 -37.46 0.14 -9.82
C ARG A 82 -36.06 0.74 -9.96
N GLN A 83 -35.96 1.84 -10.69
CA GLN A 83 -34.68 2.50 -10.93
C GLN A 83 -34.09 3.07 -9.65
N GLY A 84 -34.87 3.83 -8.89
CA GLY A 84 -34.39 4.37 -7.63
C GLY A 84 -34.18 3.28 -6.57
N ALA A 85 -34.97 2.19 -6.56
CA ALA A 85 -34.72 1.05 -5.68
C ALA A 85 -33.38 0.38 -6.00
N CYS A 86 -33.08 0.17 -7.28
CA CYS A 86 -31.83 -0.40 -7.77
C CYS A 86 -30.62 0.46 -7.40
N VAL A 87 -30.67 1.76 -7.73
CA VAL A 87 -29.57 2.70 -7.44
C VAL A 87 -29.35 2.86 -5.92
N ARG A 88 -30.41 3.01 -5.13
CA ARG A 88 -30.29 3.13 -3.67
C ARG A 88 -29.69 1.88 -3.05
N ALA A 89 -30.09 0.69 -3.51
CA ALA A 89 -29.60 -0.57 -2.98
C ALA A 89 -28.11 -0.80 -3.33
N GLY A 90 -27.71 -0.54 -4.57
CA GLY A 90 -26.31 -0.65 -4.98
C GLY A 90 -25.38 0.35 -4.28
N LEU A 91 -25.87 1.53 -3.89
CA LEU A 91 -25.09 2.52 -3.16
C LEU A 91 -25.01 2.26 -1.65
N LYS A 92 -25.99 1.58 -1.08
CA LYS A 92 -26.20 1.47 0.37
C LYS A 92 -25.00 0.87 1.10
N ASP A 93 -24.41 -0.18 0.54
CA ASP A 93 -23.35 -0.96 1.21
C ASP A 93 -21.93 -0.58 0.73
N LEU A 94 -21.81 0.45 -0.12
CA LEU A 94 -20.51 0.95 -0.54
C LEU A 94 -19.83 1.73 0.60
N PRO A 95 -18.52 1.53 0.85
CA PRO A 95 -17.78 2.39 1.76
C PRO A 95 -17.69 3.82 1.23
N SER A 96 -17.60 4.81 2.13
CA SER A 96 -17.59 6.24 1.77
C SER A 96 -16.53 6.62 0.75
N ALA A 97 -15.36 5.97 0.78
CA ALA A 97 -14.26 6.19 -0.17
C ALA A 97 -14.57 5.79 -1.62
N TRP A 98 -15.62 5.00 -1.85
CA TRP A 98 -16.08 4.59 -3.19
C TRP A 98 -17.42 5.22 -3.58
N GLN A 99 -18.24 5.67 -2.62
CA GLN A 99 -19.57 6.26 -2.88
C GLN A 99 -19.53 7.50 -3.78
N GLY A 100 -18.56 8.41 -3.58
CA GLY A 100 -18.51 9.69 -4.29
C GLY A 100 -18.23 9.60 -5.79
N ASP A 101 -17.64 8.50 -6.23
CA ASP A 101 -17.27 8.23 -7.63
C ASP A 101 -18.02 7.02 -8.22
N ALA A 102 -18.96 6.43 -7.47
CA ALA A 102 -19.73 5.29 -7.92
C ALA A 102 -20.76 5.71 -8.98
N THR A 103 -20.77 5.01 -10.11
CA THR A 103 -21.83 5.11 -11.11
C THR A 103 -22.60 3.80 -11.13
N ILE A 104 -23.91 3.87 -10.94
CA ILE A 104 -24.80 2.70 -10.99
C ILE A 104 -25.79 2.92 -12.12
N ASP A 105 -25.74 2.06 -13.12
CA ASP A 105 -26.71 2.01 -14.19
C ASP A 105 -27.55 0.75 -14.06
N CYS A 106 -28.86 0.93 -14.04
CA CYS A 106 -29.82 -0.16 -14.01
C CYS A 106 -30.65 -0.06 -15.29
N ALA A 107 -30.52 -1.06 -16.15
CA ALA A 107 -31.14 -1.05 -17.47
C ALA A 107 -31.91 -2.36 -17.70
N PRO A 108 -33.05 -2.30 -18.43
CA PRO A 108 -33.70 -3.50 -18.94
C PRO A 108 -32.70 -4.29 -19.80
N GLY A 109 -32.56 -5.58 -19.52
CA GLY A 109 -31.72 -6.51 -20.26
C GLY A 109 -32.48 -7.19 -21.41
N ALA A 110 -32.36 -8.51 -21.50
CA ALA A 110 -33.23 -9.32 -22.36
C ALA A 110 -34.70 -9.24 -21.87
N PRO A 111 -35.70 -9.64 -22.69
CA PRO A 111 -37.10 -9.62 -22.28
C PRO A 111 -37.30 -10.37 -20.95
N GLY A 112 -37.81 -9.69 -19.93
CA GLY A 112 -37.98 -10.23 -18.58
C GLY A 112 -36.70 -10.33 -17.75
N TYR A 113 -35.63 -9.59 -18.09
CA TYR A 113 -34.40 -9.51 -17.31
C TYR A 113 -34.08 -8.05 -16.97
N LEU A 114 -33.67 -7.81 -15.72
CA LEU A 114 -33.06 -6.55 -15.28
C LEU A 114 -31.55 -6.75 -15.17
N ARG A 115 -30.77 -5.78 -15.65
CA ARG A 115 -29.31 -5.75 -15.52
C ARG A 115 -28.91 -4.52 -14.70
N ALA A 116 -27.98 -4.72 -13.75
CA ALA A 116 -27.30 -3.61 -13.09
C ALA A 116 -25.81 -3.66 -13.42
N GLU A 117 -25.27 -2.49 -13.68
CA GLU A 117 -23.86 -2.23 -13.88
C GLU A 117 -23.41 -1.22 -12.83
N VAL A 118 -22.38 -1.60 -12.07
CA VAL A 118 -21.80 -0.76 -11.04
C VAL A 118 -20.34 -0.49 -11.40
N GLN A 119 -20.02 0.78 -11.64
CA GLN A 119 -18.68 1.24 -11.92
C GLN A 119 -18.13 1.96 -10.70
N LEU A 120 -16.99 1.49 -10.20
CA LEU A 120 -16.30 2.03 -9.04
C LEU A 120 -14.88 2.46 -9.43
N LYS A 121 -14.40 3.55 -8.84
CA LYS A 121 -13.00 3.96 -8.96
C LYS A 121 -12.19 3.43 -7.79
N VAL A 122 -10.99 2.93 -8.09
CA VAL A 122 -10.08 2.40 -7.07
C VAL A 122 -9.32 3.55 -6.43
N PRO A 123 -9.36 3.72 -5.09
CA PRO A 123 -8.61 4.76 -4.41
C PRO A 123 -7.10 4.56 -4.58
N VAL A 124 -6.37 5.65 -4.87
CA VAL A 124 -4.91 5.61 -4.98
C VAL A 124 -4.25 5.95 -3.63
N LEU A 125 -3.23 5.20 -3.22
CA LEU A 125 -2.52 5.43 -1.95
C LEU A 125 -1.68 6.72 -1.95
N LEU A 126 -1.19 7.11 -3.12
CA LEU A 126 -0.30 8.25 -3.29
C LEU A 126 -0.85 9.18 -4.38
N PRO A 127 -1.81 10.06 -4.05
CA PRO A 127 -2.32 11.04 -4.99
C PRO A 127 -1.19 12.01 -5.39
N GLY A 128 -0.54 11.76 -6.54
CA GLY A 128 0.50 12.65 -7.10
C GLY A 128 1.69 11.98 -7.79
N VAL A 129 1.98 10.70 -7.55
CA VAL A 129 3.10 9.98 -8.21
C VAL A 129 2.65 9.05 -9.33
N ILE A 130 1.43 8.53 -9.26
CA ILE A 130 0.86 7.63 -10.27
C ILE A 130 -0.63 7.97 -10.40
N GLY A 131 -1.00 8.69 -11.46
CA GLY A 131 -2.39 8.98 -11.78
C GLY A 131 -2.98 7.82 -12.59
N PHE A 132 -3.49 6.78 -11.91
CA PHE A 132 -4.22 5.71 -12.59
C PHE A 132 -5.59 5.46 -11.95
N PRO A 133 -6.59 6.32 -12.23
CA PRO A 133 -7.98 6.03 -11.91
C PRO A 133 -8.51 5.03 -12.94
N ILE A 134 -8.15 3.74 -12.81
CA ILE A 134 -8.74 2.69 -13.65
C ILE A 134 -10.16 2.43 -13.12
N PRO A 135 -11.21 2.66 -13.92
CA PRO A 135 -12.57 2.28 -13.51
C PRO A 135 -12.68 0.76 -13.46
N VAL A 136 -13.27 0.23 -12.39
CA VAL A 136 -13.59 -1.19 -12.22
C VAL A 136 -15.10 -1.36 -12.35
N THR A 137 -15.51 -2.21 -13.28
CA THR A 137 -16.92 -2.46 -13.58
C THR A 137 -17.35 -3.83 -13.06
N GLY A 138 -18.44 -3.87 -12.31
CA GLY A 138 -19.18 -5.07 -11.92
C GLY A 138 -20.51 -5.13 -12.66
N HIS A 139 -20.92 -6.32 -13.08
CA HIS A 139 -22.20 -6.55 -13.77
C HIS A 139 -22.97 -7.68 -13.09
N ALA A 140 -24.27 -7.48 -12.92
CA ALA A 140 -25.20 -8.51 -12.49
C ALA A 140 -26.48 -8.44 -13.33
N GLY A 141 -27.17 -9.57 -13.46
CA GLY A 141 -28.47 -9.61 -14.12
C GLY A 141 -29.36 -10.70 -13.55
N ALA A 142 -30.65 -10.41 -13.38
CA ALA A 142 -31.63 -11.34 -12.87
C ALA A 142 -32.96 -11.20 -13.61
N VAL A 143 -33.76 -12.27 -13.57
CA VAL A 143 -35.11 -12.30 -14.15
C VAL A 143 -36.02 -11.36 -13.35
N GLU A 144 -36.87 -10.64 -14.06
CA GLU A 144 -37.89 -9.77 -13.49
C GLU A 144 -39.03 -10.64 -12.96
N GLU A 145 -38.96 -10.96 -11.67
CA GLU A 145 -40.03 -11.65 -10.94
C GLU A 145 -41.16 -10.63 -10.68
N VAL A 146 -42.01 -10.39 -11.69
CA VAL A 146 -43.24 -9.61 -11.48
C VAL A 146 -44.15 -10.43 -10.57
N LYS A 147 -44.27 -10.03 -9.31
CA LYS A 147 -45.36 -10.47 -8.45
C LYS A 147 -46.61 -9.70 -8.87
N ASP A 148 -47.45 -10.38 -9.65
CA ASP A 148 -48.84 -10.01 -9.86
C ASP A 148 -49.63 -9.98 -8.54
#